data_AF-A0A0S2KBI7-F1
#
_entry.id   AF-A0A0S2KBI7-F1
#
_cell.length_a   1.000
_cell.length_b   1.000
_cell.length_c   1.000
_cell.angle_alpha   90.00
_cell.angle_beta   90.00
_cell.angle_gamma   90.00
#
_symmetry.space_group_name_H-M   'P 1'
#
loop_
_entity.id
_entity.type
_entity.pdbx_description
1 polymer ?
#
loop_
_entity_poly.entity_id
_entity_poly.type
_entity_poly.pdbx_seq_one_letter_code
_entity_poly.pdbx_strand_id
1 'polypeptide(L)' 'MVQVKKTASFAVLHFITAFSVAWAMTGSWLIGGAVALVEPAINTVVYFLHEKLWQRRAANQAIGQGLAA' A
#
# COMPACT_ATOMS: atom_id res chain seq x y z
N MET A 1 3.91 25.67 -2.25
CA MET A 1 5.18 24.90 -2.24
C MET A 1 5.52 24.22 -0.89
N VAL A 2 4.74 24.39 0.18
CA VAL A 2 5.00 23.75 1.50
C VAL A 2 4.54 22.29 1.57
N GLN A 3 3.54 21.89 0.77
CA GLN A 3 2.98 20.53 0.79
C GLN A 3 3.96 19.48 0.25
N VAL A 4 4.62 19.71 -0.88
CA VAL A 4 5.60 18.75 -1.46
C VAL A 4 6.76 18.51 -0.50
N LYS A 5 7.21 19.54 0.24
CA LYS A 5 8.22 19.37 1.30
C LYS A 5 7.69 18.50 2.44
N LYS A 6 6.44 18.70 2.89
CA LYS A 6 5.81 17.84 3.91
C LYS A 6 5.61 16.40 3.43
N THR A 7 5.17 16.18 2.19
CA THR A 7 4.98 14.85 1.61
C THR A 7 6.31 14.13 1.40
N ALA A 8 7.34 14.83 0.92
CA ALA A 8 8.69 14.28 0.77
C ALA A 8 9.31 13.96 2.12
N SER A 9 9.20 14.86 3.11
CA SER A 9 9.66 14.60 4.47
C SER A 9 8.93 13.42 5.11
N PHE A 10 7.62 13.28 4.88
CA PHE A 10 6.85 12.13 5.37
C PHE A 10 7.31 10.81 4.74
N ALA A 11 7.52 10.78 3.42
CA ALA A 11 8.05 9.61 2.74
C ALA A 11 9.45 9.23 3.25
N VAL A 12 10.35 10.20 3.40
CA VAL A 12 11.70 9.95 3.90
C VAL A 12 11.68 9.44 5.34
N LEU A 13 10.86 10.02 6.23
CA LEU A 13 10.69 9.52 7.59
C LEU A 13 10.17 8.07 7.61
N HIS A 14 9.24 7.75 6.72
CA HIS A 14 8.71 6.41 6.59
C HIS A 14 9.79 5.39 6.17
N PHE A 15 10.57 5.72 5.14
CA PHE A 15 11.72 4.89 4.72
C PHE A 15 12.74 4.71 5.84
N ILE A 16 13.10 5.78 6.55
CA ILE A 16 14.08 5.73 7.64
C ILE A 16 13.55 4.89 8.80
N THR A 17 12.30 5.07 9.21
CA THR A 17 11.71 4.32 10.33
C THR A 17 11.55 2.83 9.99
N ALA A 18 11.02 2.49 8.81
CA ALA A 18 10.91 1.11 8.34
C ALA A 18 12.28 0.43 8.25
N PHE A 19 13.27 1.12 7.67
CA PHE A 19 14.65 0.64 7.60
C PHE A 19 15.25 0.44 9.00
N SER A 20 15.10 1.42 9.89
CA SER A 20 15.70 1.40 11.23
C SER A 20 15.09 0.30 12.11
N VAL A 21 13.77 0.11 12.07
CA VAL A 21 13.09 -0.96 12.81
C VAL A 21 13.52 -2.32 12.28
N ALA A 22 13.50 -2.52 10.97
CA ALA A 22 13.91 -3.79 10.36
C ALA A 22 15.39 -4.09 10.62
N TRP A 23 16.28 -3.11 10.49
CA TRP A 23 17.70 -3.24 10.83
C TRP A 23 17.92 -3.52 12.31
N ALA A 24 17.22 -2.82 13.23
CA ALA A 24 17.31 -3.08 14.66
C ALA A 24 16.86 -4.50 15.04
N MET A 25 15.86 -5.04 14.34
CA MET A 25 15.36 -6.39 14.58
C MET A 25 16.24 -7.49 13.99
N THR A 26 16.86 -7.27 12.83
CA THR A 26 17.61 -8.31 12.10
C THR A 26 19.13 -8.14 12.07
N GLY A 27 19.64 -6.95 12.40
CA GLY A 27 21.05 -6.57 12.25
C GLY A 27 21.54 -6.48 10.80
N SER A 28 20.65 -6.66 9.80
CA SER A 28 21.01 -6.76 8.39
C SER A 28 20.53 -5.54 7.59
N TRP A 29 21.47 -4.85 6.97
CA TRP A 29 21.21 -3.72 6.07
C TRP A 29 20.38 -4.12 4.85
N LEU A 30 20.52 -5.37 4.41
CA LEU A 30 19.82 -5.92 3.24
C LEU A 30 18.33 -6.11 3.53
N ILE A 31 18.01 -6.63 4.72
CA ILE A 31 16.62 -6.82 5.15
C ILE A 31 15.96 -5.46 5.41
N GLY A 32 16.67 -4.52 6.04
CA GLY A 32 16.17 -3.15 6.23
C GLY A 32 15.77 -2.48 4.92
N GLY A 33 16.61 -2.58 3.89
CA GLY A 33 16.32 -2.03 2.57
C GLY A 33 15.15 -2.73 1.86
N ALA A 34 15.05 -4.05 1.97
CA ALA A 34 13.94 -4.80 1.41
C ALA A 34 12.60 -4.42 2.06
N VAL A 35 12.55 -4.30 3.39
CA VAL A 35 11.32 -3.93 4.12
C VAL A 35 10.81 -2.55 3.71
N ALA A 36 11.72 -1.59 3.53
CA ALA A 36 11.40 -0.24 3.07
C ALA A 36 10.66 -0.22 1.71
N LEU A 37 10.89 -1.20 0.83
CA LEU A 37 10.22 -1.31 -0.47
C LEU A 37 9.01 -2.25 -0.46
N VAL A 38 9.00 -3.23 0.45
CA VAL A 38 7.94 -4.22 0.58
C VAL A 38 6.62 -3.57 1.00
N GLU A 39 6.65 -2.58 1.90
CA GLU A 39 5.43 -1.92 2.37
C GLU A 39 4.61 -1.25 1.23
N PRO A 40 5.17 -0.36 0.39
CA PRO A 40 4.42 0.22 -0.72
C PRO A 40 4.04 -0.82 -1.78
N ALA A 41 4.83 -1.89 -1.97
CA ALA A 41 4.50 -2.97 -2.89
C ALA A 41 3.27 -3.76 -2.42
N ILE A 42 3.24 -4.16 -1.14
CA ILE A 42 2.09 -4.84 -0.55
C ILE A 42 0.86 -3.94 -0.60
N ASN A 43 0.99 -2.66 -0.25
CA ASN A 43 -0.13 -1.73 -0.28
C ASN A 43 -0.76 -1.63 -1.69
N THR A 44 0.07 -1.59 -2.74
CA THR A 44 -0.40 -1.59 -4.14
C THR A 44 -1.11 -2.90 -4.50
N VAL A 45 -0.55 -4.05 -4.12
CA VAL A 45 -1.14 -5.37 -4.41
C VAL A 45 -2.47 -5.54 -3.68
N VAL A 46 -2.53 -5.18 -2.40
CA VAL A 46 -3.76 -5.25 -1.59
C VAL A 46 -4.82 -4.32 -2.17
N TYR A 47 -4.47 -3.10 -2.55
CA TYR A 47 -5.40 -2.18 -3.18
C TYR A 47 -5.96 -2.72 -4.50
N PHE A 48 -5.09 -3.30 -5.34
CA PHE A 48 -5.50 -3.92 -6.60
C PHE A 48 -6.47 -5.10 -6.39
N LEU A 49 -6.19 -5.97 -5.41
CA LEU A 49 -7.09 -7.08 -5.07
C LEU A 49 -8.41 -6.59 -4.46
N HIS A 50 -8.35 -5.58 -3.59
CA HIS A 50 -9.54 -4.97 -2.99
C HIS A 50 -10.46 -4.39 -4.06
N GLU A 51 -9.92 -3.63 -5.01
CA GLU A 51 -10.70 -3.07 -6.12
C GLU A 51 -11.28 -4.18 -7.00
N LYS A 52 -10.47 -5.18 -7.37
CA LYS A 52 -10.93 -6.31 -8.18
C LYS A 52 -12.04 -7.12 -7.50
N LEU A 53 -11.98 -7.29 -6.18
CA LEU A 53 -13.02 -7.97 -5.41
C LEU A 53 -14.30 -7.12 -5.33
N TRP A 54 -14.15 -5.81 -5.14
CA TRP A 54 -15.28 -4.88 -5.08
C TRP A 54 -16.00 -4.77 -6.42
N GLN A 55 -15.27 -4.63 -7.53
CA GLN A 55 -15.82 -4.62 -8.89
C GLN A 55 -16.62 -5.89 -9.20
N ARG A 56 -16.14 -7.06 -8.76
CA ARG A 56 -16.89 -8.33 -8.89
C ARG A 56 -18.20 -8.34 -8.11
N ARG A 57 -18.23 -7.71 -6.93
CA ARG A 57 -19.45 -7.59 -6.13
C ARG A 57 -20.41 -6.55 -6.72
N ALA A 58 -19.90 -5.44 -7.25
CA ALA A 58 -20.68 -4.40 -7.93
C ALA A 58 -21.32 -4.92 -9.24
N ALA A 59 -20.58 -5.70 -10.03
CA ALA A 59 -21.11 -6.33 -11.25
C ALA A 59 -22.30 -7.26 -10.98
N ASN A 60 -22.27 -8.01 -9.87
CA ASN A 60 -23.37 -8.88 -9.47
C ASN A 60 -24.62 -8.09 -9.00
N GLN A 61 -24.45 -6.87 -8.47
CA GLN A 61 -25.56 -6.01 -8.08
C GLN A 61 -26.27 -5.38 -9.28
N ALA A 62 -25.54 -5.05 -10.36
CA ALA A 62 -26.12 -4.50 -11.59
C ALA A 62 -27.01 -5.50 -12.34
N ILE A 63 -26.62 -6.78 -12.38
CA ILE A 63 -27.45 -7.84 -13.01
C ILE A 63 -28.74 -8.08 -12.21
N GLY A 64 -28.70 -7.98 -10.88
CA GLY A 64 -29.88 -8.12 -10.03
C GLY A 64 -30.92 -7.01 -10.20
N GLN A 65 -30.49 -5.78 -10.52
CA GLN A 65 -31.41 -4.65 -10.77
C GLN A 65 -31.99 -4.66 -12.19
N GLY A 66 -31.26 -5.17 -13.18
CA GLY A 66 -31.75 -5.33 -14.55
C GLY A 66 -32.73 -6.48 -14.77
N LEU A 67 -32.78 -7.45 -13.85
CA LEU A 67 -33.78 -8.52 -13.84
C LEU A 67 -35.04 -8.15 -13.03
N ALA A 68 -35.00 -7.05 -12.29
CA ALA A 68 -36.10 -6.58 -11.44
C ALA A 68 -36.86 -5.36 -12.02
N ALA A 69 -36.44 -4.86 -13.18
CA ALA A 69 -37.09 -3.79 -13.96
C ALA A 69 -37.79 -4.39 -15.20
#